data_AF-A0A239JK22-F1
#
_entry.id   AF-A0A239JK22-F1
#
_cell.length_a   1.000
_cell.length_b   1.000
_cell.length_c   1.000
_cell.angle_alpha   90.00
_cell.angle_beta   90.00
_cell.angle_gamma   90.00
#
_symmetry.space_group_name_H-M   'P 1'
#
loop_
_entity.id
_entity.type
_entity.pdbx_description
1 polymer ?
#
loop_
_entity_poly.entity_id
_entity_poly.type
_entity_poly.pdbx_seq_one_letter_code
_entity_poly.pdbx_strand_id
1 'polypeptide(L)'
;MPPGCEQTGDPLGPLHSFYDGRPPWRTRQEALAGGPAALEALRAEAAQRRAVEQYGAARLAVVRRRALLTRQQCRRDRWLARLVADLARLRTDAVGVQG
;
A
#
# COMPACT_ATOMS: atom_id res chain seq x y z
N MET A 1 28.82 -36.34 10.44
CA MET A 1 28.58 -36.13 8.99
C MET A 1 27.13 -35.73 8.81
N PRO A 2 26.78 -34.43 8.76
CA PRO A 2 25.43 -34.03 8.37
C PRO A 2 25.29 -33.99 6.83
N PRO A 3 24.13 -34.39 6.30
CA PRO A 3 23.86 -34.48 4.86
C PRO A 3 23.68 -33.09 4.23
N GLY A 4 24.11 -32.99 2.96
CA GLY A 4 24.23 -31.77 2.19
C GLY A 4 22.93 -30.99 2.07
N CYS A 5 23.05 -29.68 2.32
CA CYS A 5 22.05 -28.70 1.94
C CYS A 5 21.88 -28.74 0.41
N GLU A 6 20.73 -29.21 -0.06
CA GLU A 6 20.28 -28.99 -1.43
C GLU A 6 20.15 -27.48 -1.64
N GLN A 7 21.17 -26.89 -2.28
CA GLN A 7 21.07 -25.54 -2.84
C GLN A 7 20.17 -25.62 -4.07
N THR A 8 18.85 -25.55 -3.86
CA THR A 8 17.85 -25.21 -4.90
C THR A 8 17.87 -23.70 -5.18
N GLY A 9 19.07 -23.14 -5.33
CA GLY A 9 19.29 -21.77 -5.78
C GLY A 9 20.02 -21.86 -7.11
N ASP A 10 19.45 -21.26 -8.16
CA ASP A 10 20.08 -21.15 -9.47
C ASP A 10 21.56 -20.71 -9.33
N PRO A 11 22.53 -21.61 -9.56
CA PRO A 11 23.94 -21.37 -9.28
C PRO A 11 24.54 -20.33 -10.24
N LEU A 12 23.82 -19.96 -11.30
CA LEU A 12 24.24 -18.97 -12.28
C LEU A 12 23.80 -17.54 -11.90
N GLY A 13 22.82 -17.39 -11.01
CA GLY A 13 22.32 -16.08 -10.56
C GLY A 13 23.41 -15.13 -10.03
N PRO A 14 24.36 -15.61 -9.20
CA PRO A 14 25.50 -14.80 -8.76
C PRO A 14 26.47 -14.44 -9.88
N LEU A 15 26.67 -15.35 -10.86
CA LEU A 15 27.56 -15.12 -12.00
C LEU A 15 26.99 -14.06 -12.94
N HIS A 16 25.70 -14.17 -13.28
CA HIS A 16 24.97 -13.16 -14.08
C HIS A 16 24.99 -11.80 -13.40
N SER A 17 24.76 -11.73 -12.08
CA SER A 17 24.79 -10.45 -11.35
C SER A 17 26.17 -9.78 -11.35
N PHE A 18 27.24 -10.55 -11.43
CA PHE A 18 28.62 -10.04 -11.46
C PHE A 18 29.01 -9.52 -12.85
N TYR A 19 28.62 -10.22 -13.93
CA TYR A 19 29.00 -9.87 -15.30
C TYR A 19 27.99 -8.97 -16.03
N ASP A 20 26.69 -9.19 -15.83
CA ASP A 20 25.61 -8.41 -16.47
C ASP A 20 25.26 -7.14 -15.64
N GLY A 21 25.82 -7.04 -14.44
CA GLY A 21 25.52 -5.99 -13.48
C GLY A 21 24.25 -6.28 -12.67
N ARG A 22 23.98 -5.43 -11.68
CA ARG A 22 22.83 -5.63 -10.79
C ARG A 22 21.52 -5.44 -11.56
N PRO A 23 20.59 -6.41 -11.54
CA PRO A 23 19.32 -6.24 -12.21
C PRO A 23 18.57 -5.02 -11.66
N PRO A 24 17.82 -4.31 -12.52
CA PRO A 24 17.07 -3.13 -12.11
C PRO A 24 16.12 -3.47 -10.96
N TRP A 25 15.83 -2.46 -10.12
CA TRP A 25 15.06 -2.65 -8.88
C TRP A 25 13.75 -3.41 -9.09
N ARG A 26 13.03 -3.11 -10.18
CA ARG A 26 11.76 -3.77 -10.53
C ARG A 26 11.93 -5.27 -10.77
N THR A 27 12.90 -5.68 -11.58
CA THR A 27 13.18 -7.10 -11.87
C THR A 27 13.56 -7.87 -10.60
N ARG A 28 14.25 -7.22 -9.66
CA ARG A 28 14.52 -7.79 -8.34
C ARG A 28 13.26 -7.99 -7.51
N GLN A 29 12.34 -7.04 -7.52
CA GLN A 29 11.05 -7.20 -6.84
C GLN A 29 10.20 -8.31 -7.44
N GLU A 30 10.19 -8.42 -8.78
CA GLU A 30 9.46 -9.47 -9.48
C GLU A 30 10.02 -10.85 -9.13
N ALA A 31 11.35 -11.00 -9.13
CA ALA A 31 12.01 -12.23 -8.68
C ALA A 31 11.66 -12.58 -7.23
N LEU A 32 11.66 -11.61 -6.32
CA LEU A 32 11.30 -11.82 -4.91
C LEU A 32 9.83 -12.19 -4.71
N ALA A 33 8.94 -11.65 -5.53
CA ALA A 33 7.51 -11.94 -5.48
C ALA A 33 7.15 -13.28 -6.14
N GLY A 34 8.08 -13.92 -6.87
CA GLY A 34 7.81 -15.12 -7.66
C GLY A 34 7.22 -14.83 -9.05
N GLY A 35 7.36 -13.61 -9.55
CA GLY A 35 6.97 -13.19 -10.89
C GLY A 35 6.24 -11.84 -10.93
N PRO A 36 6.03 -11.29 -12.14
CA PRO A 36 5.37 -9.99 -12.31
C PRO A 36 3.90 -10.01 -11.87
N ALA A 37 3.16 -11.09 -12.15
CA ALA A 37 1.76 -11.22 -11.74
C ALA A 37 1.60 -11.24 -10.21
N ALA A 38 2.47 -11.97 -9.51
CA ALA A 38 2.47 -12.02 -8.05
C ALA A 38 2.86 -10.67 -7.43
N LEU A 39 3.82 -9.95 -8.04
CA LEU A 39 4.20 -8.61 -7.58
C LEU A 39 3.05 -7.61 -7.73
N GLU A 40 2.34 -7.61 -8.86
CA GLU A 40 1.19 -6.72 -9.06
C GLU A 40 0.02 -7.07 -8.13
N ALA A 41 -0.23 -8.36 -7.88
CA ALA A 41 -1.22 -8.78 -6.88
C ALA A 41 -0.88 -8.27 -5.48
N LEU A 42 0.39 -8.40 -5.05
CA LEU A 42 0.86 -7.88 -3.76
C LEU A 42 0.73 -6.35 -3.68
N ARG A 43 1.02 -5.63 -4.78
CA ARG A 43 0.87 -4.18 -4.85
C ARG A 43 -0.59 -3.76 -4.76
N ALA A 44 -1.48 -4.45 -5.48
CA ALA A 44 -2.92 -4.20 -5.43
C ALA A 44 -3.47 -4.44 -4.02
N GLU A 45 -3.08 -5.55 -3.39
CA GLU A 45 -3.49 -5.84 -2.00
C GLU A 45 -2.95 -4.80 -1.02
N ALA A 46 -1.67 -4.41 -1.12
CA ALA A 46 -1.09 -3.38 -0.27
C ALA A 46 -1.76 -2.02 -0.49
N ALA A 47 -2.08 -1.66 -1.72
CA ALA A 47 -2.81 -0.44 -2.05
C ALA A 47 -4.21 -0.46 -1.42
N GLN A 48 -4.92 -1.59 -1.50
CA GLN A 48 -6.23 -1.75 -0.89
C GLN A 48 -6.18 -1.62 0.64
N ARG A 49 -5.24 -2.30 1.30
CA ARG A 49 -5.04 -2.19 2.76
C ARG A 49 -4.76 -0.74 3.17
N ARG A 50 -3.87 -0.06 2.45
CA ARG A 50 -3.56 1.36 2.69
C ARG A 50 -4.77 2.26 2.51
N ALA A 51 -5.60 2.03 1.49
CA ALA A 51 -6.81 2.79 1.26
C ALA A 51 -7.81 2.62 2.42
N VAL A 52 -7.99 1.38 2.90
CA VAL A 52 -8.85 1.08 4.07
C VAL A 52 -8.35 1.78 5.33
N GLU A 53 -7.03 1.73 5.60
CA GLU A 53 -6.42 2.42 6.74
C GLU A 53 -6.60 3.94 6.67
N GLN A 54 -6.35 4.54 5.50
CA GLN A 54 -6.53 5.98 5.27
C GLN A 54 -7.99 6.39 5.46
N TYR A 55 -8.94 5.61 4.95
CA TYR A 55 -10.36 5.86 5.15
C TYR A 55 -10.74 5.79 6.64
N GLY A 56 -10.25 4.78 7.37
CA GLY A 56 -10.43 4.66 8.82
C GLY A 56 -9.89 5.85 9.59
N ALA A 57 -8.66 6.28 9.27
CA ALA A 57 -8.03 7.45 9.87
C ALA A 57 -8.80 8.75 9.59
N ALA A 58 -9.24 8.96 8.34
CA ALA A 58 -10.04 10.12 7.97
C ALA A 58 -11.38 10.16 8.71
N ARG A 59 -12.07 9.02 8.85
CA ARG A 59 -13.31 8.93 9.66
C ARG A 59 -13.05 9.33 11.10
N LEU A 60 -11.99 8.81 11.70
CA LEU A 60 -11.62 9.11 13.07
C LEU A 60 -11.31 10.61 13.26
N ALA A 61 -10.60 11.22 12.31
CA ALA A 61 -10.29 12.65 12.33
C ALA A 61 -11.56 13.51 12.29
N VAL A 62 -12.53 13.18 11.42
CA VAL A 62 -13.83 13.86 11.35
C VAL A 62 -14.59 13.72 12.68
N VAL A 63 -14.67 12.51 13.24
CA VAL A 63 -15.38 12.26 14.50
C VAL A 63 -14.76 13.05 15.65
N ARG A 64 -13.42 12.99 15.80
CA ARG A 64 -12.69 13.73 16.84
C ARG A 64 -12.88 15.24 16.69
N ARG A 65 -12.81 15.78 15.46
CA ARG A 65 -13.02 17.21 15.25
C ARG A 65 -14.44 17.64 15.59
N ARG A 66 -15.45 16.85 15.22
CA ARG A 66 -16.86 17.13 15.57
C ARG A 66 -17.10 17.08 17.08
N ALA A 67 -16.45 16.17 17.80
CA ALA A 67 -16.60 16.04 19.25
C ALA A 67 -16.10 17.28 20.02
N LEU A 68 -15.15 18.03 19.45
CA LEU A 68 -14.58 19.24 20.06
C LEU A 68 -15.37 20.52 19.75
N LEU A 69 -16.41 20.46 18.92
CA LEU A 69 -17.12 21.62 18.41
C LEU A 69 -18.59 21.57 18.79
N THR A 70 -19.17 22.73 19.09
CA THR A 70 -20.62 22.87 19.16
C THR A 70 -21.24 22.76 17.76
N ARG A 71 -22.57 22.55 17.71
CA ARG A 71 -23.30 22.43 16.44
C ARG A 71 -23.17 23.67 15.54
N GLN A 72 -23.17 24.86 16.15
CA GLN A 72 -22.97 26.14 15.46
C GLN A 72 -21.57 26.23 14.86
N GLN A 73 -20.55 25.80 15.61
CA GLN A 73 -19.15 25.84 15.19
C GLN A 73 -18.87 24.84 14.09
N CYS A 74 -19.44 23.62 14.15
CA CYS A 74 -19.31 22.62 13.08
C CYS A 74 -19.71 23.16 11.70
N ARG A 75 -20.73 24.03 11.63
CA ARG A 75 -21.20 24.61 10.36
C ARG A 75 -20.24 25.64 9.77
N ARG A 76 -19.41 26.28 10.59
CA ARG A 76 -18.48 27.34 10.18
C ARG A 76 -17.02 26.86 10.13
N ASP A 77 -16.76 25.67 10.63
CA ASP A 77 -15.42 25.10 10.70
C ASP A 77 -14.96 24.60 9.31
N ARG A 78 -14.08 25.39 8.70
CA ARG A 78 -13.49 25.09 7.38
C ARG A 78 -12.61 23.84 7.40
N TRP A 79 -12.00 23.52 8.53
CA TRP A 79 -11.15 22.35 8.66
C TRP A 79 -11.97 21.07 8.65
N LEU A 80 -13.10 21.06 9.37
CA LEU A 80 -14.06 19.98 9.35
C LEU A 80 -14.64 19.77 7.94
N ALA A 81 -14.95 20.85 7.22
CA ALA A 81 -15.41 20.76 5.83
C ALA A 81 -14.36 20.08 4.92
N ARG A 82 -13.07 20.43 5.06
CA ARG A 82 -11.97 19.78 4.34
C ARG A 82 -11.85 18.29 4.68
N LEU A 83 -11.86 17.95 5.97
CA LEU A 83 -11.80 16.55 6.41
C LEU A 83 -12.95 15.70 5.86
N VAL A 84 -14.17 16.28 5.79
CA VAL A 84 -15.33 15.59 5.21
C VAL A 84 -15.20 15.45 3.69
N ALA A 85 -14.64 16.44 3.00
CA ALA A 85 -14.36 16.34 1.57
C ALA A 85 -13.29 15.28 1.26
N ASP A 86 -12.20 15.25 2.04
CA ASP A 86 -11.15 14.24 1.93
C ASP A 86 -11.71 12.84 2.21
N LEU A 87 -12.57 12.70 3.23
CA LEU A 87 -13.27 11.45 3.51
C LEU A 87 -14.14 11.00 2.33
N ALA A 88 -14.88 11.92 1.71
CA ALA A 88 -15.73 11.61 0.56
C ALA A 88 -14.90 11.14 -0.64
N ARG A 89 -13.76 11.80 -0.90
CA ARG A 89 -12.81 11.39 -1.94
C ARG A 89 -12.20 10.01 -1.66
N LEU A 90 -11.76 9.76 -0.43
CA LEU A 90 -11.21 8.45 -0.06
C LEU A 90 -12.26 7.34 -0.18
N ARG A 91 -13.54 7.65 0.08
CA ARG A 91 -14.64 6.70 -0.15
C ARG A 91 -14.83 6.39 -1.63
N THR A 92 -14.80 7.38 -2.51
CA THR A 92 -14.91 7.14 -3.96
C THR A 92 -13.72 6.35 -4.48
N ASP A 93 -12.52 6.67 -4.03
CA ASP A 93 -11.30 5.96 -4.42
C ASP A 93 -11.33 4.51 -3.94
N ALA A 94 -11.80 4.25 -2.71
CA ALA A 94 -11.94 2.90 -2.18
C ALA A 94 -13.02 2.05 -2.89
N VAL A 95 -14.07 2.68 -3.43
CA VAL A 95 -15.13 1.98 -4.19
C VAL A 95 -14.73 1.79 -5.66
N GLY A 96 -14.02 2.76 -6.25
CA GLY A 96 -13.55 2.71 -7.64
C GLY A 96 -12.43 1.71 -7.92
N VAL A 97 -11.78 1.19 -6.88
CA VAL A 97 -10.75 0.12 -6.98
C VAL A 97 -11.39 -1.27 -7.11
N GLN A 98 -12.72 -1.41 -7.02
CA GLN A 98 -13.43 -2.70 -7.14
C GLN A 98 -14.07 -2.99 -8.52
N GLY A 99 -13.84 -2.15 -9.54
CA GLY A 99 -14.35 -2.34 -10.91
C GLY A 99 -13.21 -2.61 -11.89
#